data_AF-A0AA86P0M0-F1
#
_entry.id   AF-A0AA86P0M0-F1
#
_cell.length_a   1.000
_cell.length_b   1.000
_cell.length_c   1.000
_cell.angle_alpha   90.00
_cell.angle_beta   90.00
_cell.angle_gamma   90.00
#
_symmetry.space_group_name_H-M   'P 1'
#
loop_
_entity.id
_entity.type
_entity.pdbx_description
1 polymer ?
#
loop_
_entity_poly.entity_id
_entity_poly.type
_entity_poly.pdbx_seq_one_letter_code
_entity_poly.pdbx_strand_id
1 'polypeptide(L)'
;MSYFVQWLVAYTDHLFLYYSMFSHYESYSRHYSEITLLIRDPKTCICLHKRHCGQLTQKRSTSIRMNANEFTQALYEYLSTRGLQIACDAQQVHDALEAMNATERRGIWEFVGKQLRVNPSTAHNYYHNTWSMQFFDNIQPYRDVLKQMVARNMKLSNSEIVQKFLSAFPEKNFLKHTVQQIVSIQKLRNSKKENLITPSESQCNVSSFQSFFEDNGYSVDISQCVRFLDAVSM
;
A
#
# COMPACT_ATOMS: atom_id res chain seq x y z
N MET A 1 -24.42 -0.75 -17.64
CA MET A 1 -22.98 -0.88 -17.94
C MET A 1 -22.09 0.04 -17.07
N SER A 2 -22.49 1.27 -16.73
CA SER A 2 -21.66 2.23 -15.95
C SER A 2 -21.24 1.79 -14.52
N TYR A 3 -22.09 1.03 -13.82
CA TYR A 3 -21.82 0.67 -12.41
C TYR A 3 -20.79 -0.46 -12.24
N PHE A 4 -20.64 -1.34 -13.24
CA PHE A 4 -19.71 -2.47 -13.15
C PHE A 4 -18.24 -2.02 -13.28
N VAL A 5 -17.97 -1.03 -14.15
CA VAL A 5 -16.62 -0.46 -14.32
C VAL A 5 -16.21 0.34 -13.09
N GLN A 6 -17.12 1.12 -12.50
CA GLN A 6 -16.86 1.84 -11.24
C GLN A 6 -16.61 0.88 -10.07
N TRP A 7 -17.34 -0.24 -10.02
CA TRP A 7 -17.10 -1.28 -9.03
C TRP A 7 -15.76 -1.99 -9.22
N LEU A 8 -15.35 -2.29 -10.47
CA LEU A 8 -14.06 -2.93 -10.77
C LEU A 8 -12.87 -2.01 -10.43
N VAL A 9 -12.98 -0.71 -10.67
CA VAL A 9 -11.95 0.28 -10.31
C VAL A 9 -11.85 0.42 -8.79
N ALA A 10 -12.96 0.47 -8.07
CA ALA A 10 -12.96 0.52 -6.61
C ALA A 10 -12.40 -0.78 -5.98
N TYR A 11 -12.69 -1.94 -6.58
CA TYR A 11 -12.21 -3.24 -6.12
C TYR A 11 -10.70 -3.42 -6.34
N THR A 12 -10.17 -2.91 -7.45
CA THR A 12 -8.72 -2.94 -7.74
C THR A 12 -7.93 -1.96 -6.87
N ASP A 13 -8.48 -0.79 -6.55
CA ASP A 13 -7.87 0.14 -5.58
C ASP A 13 -7.81 -0.46 -4.16
N HIS A 14 -8.80 -1.27 -3.76
CA HIS A 14 -8.79 -1.98 -2.47
C HIS A 14 -7.80 -3.16 -2.42
N LEU A 15 -7.71 -3.97 -3.47
CA LEU A 15 -6.77 -5.08 -3.56
C LEU A 15 -5.30 -4.61 -3.58
N PHE A 16 -5.03 -3.45 -4.19
CA PHE A 16 -3.69 -2.90 -4.26
C PHE A 16 -3.21 -2.37 -2.89
N LEU A 17 -4.11 -1.80 -2.07
CA LEU A 17 -3.81 -1.44 -0.69
C LEU A 17 -3.51 -2.67 0.18
N TYR A 18 -4.21 -3.78 -0.06
CA TYR A 18 -3.97 -5.04 0.65
C TYR A 18 -2.61 -5.66 0.27
N TYR A 19 -2.20 -5.58 -1.00
CA TYR A 19 -0.88 -6.06 -1.45
C TYR A 19 0.28 -5.15 -1.02
N SER A 20 0.06 -3.83 -0.94
CA SER A 20 1.06 -2.88 -0.44
C SER A 20 1.37 -3.08 1.05
N MET A 21 0.42 -3.59 1.84
CA MET A 21 0.67 -3.98 3.23
C MET A 21 1.50 -5.28 3.34
N PHE A 22 1.42 -6.18 2.36
CA PHE A 22 2.15 -7.45 2.37
C PHE A 22 3.60 -7.33 1.87
N SER A 23 3.92 -6.30 1.07
CA SER A 23 5.28 -6.06 0.53
C SER A 23 6.32 -5.61 1.58
N HIS A 24 5.95 -5.50 2.86
CA HIS A 24 6.89 -5.24 3.96
C HIS A 24 7.11 -6.44 4.91
N TYR A 25 6.73 -7.64 4.49
CA TYR A 25 6.98 -8.89 5.23
C TYR A 25 8.04 -9.80 4.59
N GLU A 26 8.96 -9.28 3.77
CA GLU A 26 10.10 -10.02 3.23
C GLU A 26 11.36 -9.91 4.11
N SER A 27 11.30 -10.45 5.33
CA SER A 27 12.53 -10.85 6.03
C SER A 27 12.44 -12.20 6.74
N TYR A 28 11.43 -13.02 6.42
CA TYR A 28 11.32 -14.39 6.91
C TYR A 28 10.72 -15.31 5.85
N SER A 29 11.56 -15.88 4.98
CA SER A 29 11.40 -17.28 4.53
C SER A 29 12.61 -17.69 3.67
N ARG A 30 13.63 -18.25 4.33
CA ARG A 30 14.50 -19.23 3.69
C ARG A 30 13.77 -20.57 3.76
N HIS A 31 12.99 -20.90 2.72
CA HIS A 31 12.66 -22.27 2.29
C HIS A 31 11.55 -22.20 1.23
N TYR A 32 11.94 -21.88 -0.01
CA TYR A 32 11.21 -22.35 -1.19
C TYR A 32 12.24 -22.78 -2.23
N SER A 33 12.59 -24.05 -2.14
CA SER A 33 13.26 -24.79 -3.21
C SER A 33 12.25 -25.05 -4.33
N GLU A 34 12.68 -24.77 -5.56
CA GLU A 34 12.21 -25.36 -6.81
C GLU A 34 10.74 -25.12 -7.20
N ILE A 35 10.49 -24.01 -7.92
CA ILE A 35 9.38 -23.93 -8.88
C ILE A 35 9.94 -24.30 -10.26
N THR A 36 9.83 -25.57 -10.61
CA THR A 36 10.10 -26.06 -11.97
C THR A 36 8.92 -25.69 -12.87
N LEU A 37 9.14 -24.79 -13.82
CA LEU A 37 8.20 -24.45 -14.89
C LEU A 37 8.08 -25.63 -15.87
N LEU A 38 7.00 -26.41 -15.75
CA LEU A 38 6.59 -27.39 -16.77
C LEU A 38 5.59 -26.72 -17.71
N ILE A 39 6.06 -26.36 -18.90
CA ILE A 39 5.20 -26.06 -20.05
C ILE A 39 4.71 -27.41 -20.59
N ARG A 40 3.42 -27.72 -20.45
CA ARG A 40 2.76 -28.83 -21.15
C ARG A 40 1.35 -28.47 -21.61
N ASP A 41 1.20 -28.53 -22.93
CA ASP A 41 0.05 -28.94 -23.75
C ASP A 41 -1.38 -28.47 -23.35
N PRO A 42 -2.05 -27.62 -24.15
CA PRO A 42 -3.38 -27.08 -23.85
C PRO A 42 -4.54 -28.08 -23.91
N LYS A 43 -4.32 -29.38 -24.12
CA LYS A 43 -5.41 -30.37 -24.28
C LYS A 43 -5.63 -31.34 -23.11
N THR A 44 -4.90 -31.23 -22.00
CA THR A 44 -5.10 -32.14 -20.85
C THR A 44 -5.55 -31.39 -19.60
N CYS A 45 -6.87 -31.30 -19.41
CA CYS A 45 -7.45 -30.83 -18.15
C CYS A 45 -7.39 -31.97 -17.11
N ILE A 46 -6.24 -32.11 -16.44
CA ILE A 46 -6.12 -33.01 -15.28
C ILE A 46 -6.46 -32.21 -14.02
N CYS A 47 -7.68 -32.42 -13.51
CA CYS A 47 -8.07 -32.00 -12.17
C CYS A 47 -7.27 -32.80 -11.13
N LEU A 48 -6.06 -32.35 -10.77
CA LEU A 48 -5.34 -32.83 -9.60
C LEU A 48 -5.97 -32.26 -8.33
N HIS A 49 -7.09 -32.86 -7.91
CA HIS A 49 -7.63 -32.72 -6.56
C HIS A 49 -6.74 -33.50 -5.57
N LYS A 50 -5.58 -32.94 -5.21
CA LYS A 50 -4.80 -33.45 -4.07
C LYS A 50 -5.38 -32.88 -2.77
N ARG A 51 -6.30 -33.65 -2.19
CA ARG A 51 -6.81 -33.53 -0.82
C ARG A 51 -5.65 -33.70 0.17
N HIS A 52 -5.06 -32.59 0.58
CA HIS A 52 -4.54 -32.42 1.93
C HIS A 52 -4.90 -31.00 2.36
N CYS A 53 -6.20 -30.77 2.55
CA CYS A 53 -6.69 -29.66 3.36
C CYS A 53 -6.35 -30.01 4.82
N GLY A 54 -5.07 -29.85 5.17
CA GLY A 54 -4.68 -29.80 6.57
C GLY A 54 -5.52 -28.72 7.21
N GLN A 55 -6.26 -29.10 8.25
CA GLN A 55 -7.04 -28.17 9.05
C GLN A 55 -6.08 -27.07 9.54
N LEU A 56 -6.01 -25.97 8.79
CA LEU A 56 -5.45 -24.72 9.25
C LEU A 56 -6.34 -24.34 10.41
N THR A 57 -5.93 -24.75 11.60
CA THR A 57 -6.49 -24.29 12.85
C THR A 57 -6.42 -22.79 12.77
N GLN A 58 -7.58 -22.20 12.50
CA GLN A 58 -7.77 -20.77 12.41
C GLN A 58 -7.53 -20.28 13.84
N LYS A 59 -6.25 -20.07 14.20
CA LYS A 59 -5.85 -19.36 15.40
C LYS A 59 -6.51 -18.01 15.26
N ARG A 60 -7.69 -17.89 15.85
CA ARG A 60 -8.35 -16.60 16.04
C ARG A 60 -7.35 -15.79 16.84
N SER A 61 -6.62 -14.94 16.13
CA SER A 61 -5.75 -13.95 16.74
C SER A 61 -6.68 -13.11 17.58
N THR A 62 -6.75 -13.40 18.88
CA THR A 62 -7.42 -12.53 19.84
C THR A 62 -6.64 -11.24 19.80
N SER A 63 -7.14 -10.28 19.03
CA SER A 63 -6.56 -8.95 18.91
C SER A 63 -6.46 -8.40 20.33
N ILE A 64 -5.24 -8.40 20.86
CA ILE A 64 -4.95 -7.84 22.18
C ILE A 64 -5.22 -6.34 22.05
N ARG A 65 -6.35 -5.89 22.61
CA ARG A 65 -6.66 -4.46 22.70
C ARG A 65 -5.81 -3.88 23.82
N MET A 66 -4.72 -3.22 23.45
CA MET A 66 -3.92 -2.45 24.41
C MET A 66 -4.63 -1.12 24.73
N ASN A 67 -4.66 -0.77 26.01
CA ASN A 67 -5.18 0.50 26.50
C ASN A 67 -4.13 1.61 26.27
N ALA A 68 -4.54 2.73 25.66
CA ALA A 68 -3.64 3.83 25.35
C ALA A 68 -2.99 4.43 26.61
N ASN A 69 -3.71 4.51 27.73
CA ASN A 69 -3.19 5.06 28.98
C ASN A 69 -2.12 4.16 29.61
N GLU A 70 -2.36 2.85 29.63
CA GLU A 70 -1.38 1.85 30.11
C GLU A 70 -0.12 1.87 29.23
N PHE A 71 -0.30 2.04 27.92
CA PHE A 71 0.81 2.16 26.98
C PHE A 71 1.63 3.44 27.21
N THR A 72 0.96 4.59 27.39
CA THR A 72 1.63 5.86 27.74
C THR A 72 2.39 5.74 29.06
N GLN A 73 1.79 5.14 30.08
CA GLN A 73 2.42 4.93 31.39
C GLN A 73 3.68 4.07 31.27
N ALA A 74 3.64 2.96 30.51
CA ALA A 74 4.80 2.10 30.32
C ALA A 74 5.95 2.81 29.58
N LEU A 75 5.64 3.68 28.61
CA LEU A 75 6.63 4.52 27.93
C LEU A 75 7.22 5.57 28.88
N TYR A 76 6.37 6.24 29.66
CA TYR A 76 6.78 7.21 30.67
C TYR A 76 7.75 6.59 31.69
N GLU A 77 7.45 5.38 32.18
CA GLU A 77 8.33 4.64 33.08
C GLU A 77 9.68 4.33 32.46
N TYR A 78 9.70 3.91 31.18
CA TYR A 78 10.96 3.71 30.46
C TYR A 78 11.79 4.99 30.42
N LEU A 79 11.19 6.11 30.02
CA LEU A 79 11.87 7.40 29.93
C LEU A 79 12.37 7.87 31.30
N SER A 80 11.59 7.63 32.35
CA SER A 80 11.98 7.91 33.75
C SER A 80 13.21 7.09 34.16
N THR A 81 13.32 5.82 33.73
CA THR A 81 14.52 5.00 34.02
C THR A 81 15.79 5.52 33.34
N ARG A 82 15.63 6.36 32.30
CA ARG A 82 16.73 7.05 31.61
C ARG A 82 17.06 8.42 32.22
N GLY A 83 16.36 8.82 33.29
CA GLY A 83 16.57 10.10 33.96
C GLY A 83 15.89 11.30 33.27
N LEU A 84 15.01 11.06 32.30
CA LEU A 84 14.22 12.13 31.67
C LEU A 84 13.09 12.56 32.61
N GLN A 85 13.11 13.82 33.05
CA GLN A 85 12.04 14.40 33.85
C GLN A 85 11.01 15.06 32.94
N ILE A 86 10.00 14.30 32.55
CA ILE A 86 8.85 14.78 31.78
C ILE A 86 7.57 14.57 32.61
N ALA A 87 6.46 15.20 32.26
CA ALA A 87 5.17 14.80 32.84
C ALA A 87 4.70 13.49 32.18
N CYS A 88 3.85 12.74 32.89
CA CYS A 88 3.16 11.57 32.33
C CYS A 88 1.99 12.01 31.43
N ASP A 89 2.29 12.78 30.40
CA ASP A 89 1.38 13.26 29.37
C ASP A 89 1.73 12.61 28.02
N ALA A 90 0.73 12.23 27.23
CA ALA A 90 0.93 11.49 26.00
C ALA A 90 1.75 12.28 24.97
N GLN A 91 1.52 13.60 24.86
CA GLN A 91 2.25 14.46 23.92
C GLN A 91 3.71 14.59 24.36
N GLN A 92 3.96 14.87 25.65
CA GLN A 92 5.33 15.00 26.15
C GLN A 92 6.13 13.69 26.03
N VAL A 93 5.49 12.54 26.28
CA VAL A 93 6.10 11.22 26.09
C VAL A 93 6.45 11.00 24.61
N HIS A 94 5.54 11.34 23.70
CA HIS A 94 5.79 11.23 22.27
C HIS A 94 6.95 12.12 21.81
N ASP A 95 6.97 13.38 22.23
CA ASP A 95 8.00 14.34 21.84
C ASP A 95 9.38 13.94 22.38
N ALA A 96 9.43 13.42 23.61
CA ALA A 96 10.65 12.87 24.20
C ALA A 96 11.16 11.66 23.41
N LEU A 97 10.29 10.74 23.02
CA LEU A 97 10.65 9.59 22.18
C LEU A 97 11.15 10.03 20.81
N GLU A 98 10.53 11.05 20.20
CA GLU A 98 10.94 11.53 18.89
C GLU A 98 12.30 12.23 18.90
N ALA A 99 12.64 12.91 20.00
CA ALA A 99 13.96 13.52 20.20
C ALA A 99 15.09 12.50 20.40
N MET A 100 14.78 11.26 20.81
CA MET A 100 15.78 10.22 21.05
C MET A 100 16.39 9.69 19.76
N ASN A 101 17.70 9.50 19.76
CA ASN A 101 18.42 8.82 18.68
C ASN A 101 18.20 7.29 18.70
N ALA A 102 18.60 6.62 17.62
CA ALA A 102 18.38 5.17 17.48
C ALA A 102 19.03 4.33 18.60
N THR A 103 20.17 4.76 19.14
CA THR A 103 20.88 4.07 20.23
C THR A 103 20.10 4.19 21.54
N GLU A 104 19.57 5.37 21.82
CA GLU A 104 18.74 5.63 23.01
C GLU A 104 17.42 4.87 22.95
N ARG A 105 16.84 4.70 21.76
CA ARG A 105 15.59 3.94 21.55
C ARG A 105 15.75 2.42 21.71
N ARG A 106 16.99 1.90 21.80
CA ARG A 106 17.24 0.46 21.98
C ARG A 106 16.67 -0.02 23.32
N GLY A 107 15.91 -1.12 23.29
CA GLY A 107 15.35 -1.73 24.49
C GLY A 107 13.97 -1.21 24.90
N ILE A 108 13.42 -0.18 24.24
CA ILE A 108 12.11 0.39 24.58
C ILE A 108 11.03 -0.70 24.48
N TRP A 109 10.98 -1.41 23.36
CA TRP A 109 9.90 -2.35 23.08
C TRP A 109 9.99 -3.61 23.94
N GLU A 110 11.20 -4.02 24.32
CA GLU A 110 11.44 -5.07 25.30
C GLU A 110 10.91 -4.67 26.68
N PHE A 111 11.19 -3.44 27.11
CA PHE A 111 10.69 -2.91 28.39
C PHE A 111 9.16 -2.78 28.39
N VAL A 112 8.60 -2.08 27.40
CA VAL A 112 7.15 -1.87 27.29
C VAL A 112 6.41 -3.19 27.12
N GLY A 113 6.94 -4.12 26.30
CA GLY A 113 6.38 -5.45 26.14
C GLY A 113 6.34 -6.23 27.45
N LYS A 114 7.40 -6.16 28.26
CA LYS A 114 7.45 -6.78 29.59
C LYS A 114 6.41 -6.17 30.54
N GLN A 115 6.28 -4.84 30.59
CA GLN A 115 5.30 -4.16 31.45
C GLN A 115 3.86 -4.54 31.09
N LEU A 116 3.55 -4.57 29.79
CA LEU A 116 2.21 -4.86 29.28
C LEU A 116 1.93 -6.35 29.06
N ARG A 117 2.90 -7.23 29.35
CA ARG A 117 2.83 -8.68 29.14
C ARG A 117 2.50 -9.07 27.69
N VAL A 118 3.08 -8.34 26.74
CA VAL A 118 2.97 -8.61 25.29
C VAL A 118 4.36 -8.81 24.69
N ASN A 119 4.41 -9.44 23.51
CA ASN A 119 5.66 -9.55 22.78
C ASN A 119 6.17 -8.15 22.36
N PRO A 120 7.49 -7.91 22.37
CA PRO A 120 8.07 -6.61 21.97
C PRO A 120 7.62 -6.16 20.58
N SER A 121 7.53 -7.08 19.61
CA SER A 121 7.02 -6.79 18.27
C SER A 121 5.57 -6.29 18.29
N THR A 122 4.72 -6.81 19.18
CA THR A 122 3.34 -6.35 19.34
C THR A 122 3.30 -4.92 19.89
N ALA A 123 4.13 -4.61 20.89
CA ALA A 123 4.22 -3.26 21.46
C ALA A 123 4.73 -2.24 20.41
N HIS A 124 5.78 -2.59 19.66
CA HIS A 124 6.29 -1.78 18.55
C HIS A 124 5.21 -1.51 17.49
N ASN A 125 4.50 -2.56 17.06
CA ASN A 125 3.46 -2.42 16.06
C ASN A 125 2.29 -1.57 16.56
N TYR A 126 1.93 -1.68 17.84
CA TYR A 126 0.90 -0.83 18.43
C TYR A 126 1.34 0.63 18.51
N TYR A 127 2.60 0.90 18.86
CA TYR A 127 3.15 2.26 18.83
C TYR A 127 2.99 2.90 17.45
N HIS A 128 3.48 2.25 16.40
CA HIS A 128 3.49 2.85 15.06
C HIS A 128 2.11 2.91 14.39
N ASN A 129 1.25 1.91 14.61
CA ASN A 129 -0.03 1.84 13.89
C ASN A 129 -1.20 2.49 14.63
N THR A 130 -1.10 2.63 15.96
CA THR A 130 -2.23 3.08 16.79
C THR A 130 -1.83 4.27 17.64
N TRP A 131 -0.91 4.09 18.57
CA TRP A 131 -0.65 5.08 19.63
C TRP A 131 -0.04 6.36 19.07
N SER A 132 0.99 6.28 18.21
CA SER A 132 1.62 7.46 17.62
C SER A 132 0.71 8.20 16.64
N MET A 133 -0.28 7.51 16.04
CA MET A 133 -1.17 8.13 15.04
C MET A 133 -2.10 9.18 15.64
N GLN A 134 -2.31 9.19 16.96
CA GLN A 134 -3.14 10.19 17.63
C GLN A 134 -2.53 11.61 17.61
N PHE A 135 -1.23 11.73 17.35
CA PHE A 135 -0.52 13.02 17.32
C PHE A 135 -0.44 13.64 15.93
N PHE A 136 -0.98 12.96 14.91
CA PHE A 136 -0.97 13.42 13.53
C PHE A 136 -2.38 13.73 13.03
N ASP A 137 -2.51 14.79 12.23
CA ASP A 137 -3.76 15.12 11.57
C ASP A 137 -4.12 14.10 10.48
N ASN A 138 -5.42 13.83 10.35
CA ASN A 138 -5.93 12.99 9.28
C ASN A 138 -5.72 13.66 7.91
N ILE A 139 -4.94 13.00 7.04
CA ILE A 139 -4.64 13.49 5.69
C ILE A 139 -5.78 13.28 4.69
N GLN A 140 -6.74 12.39 4.95
CA GLN A 140 -7.78 12.03 3.98
C GLN A 140 -8.56 13.23 3.41
N PRO A 141 -8.99 14.21 4.23
CA PRO A 141 -9.69 15.40 3.72
C PRO A 141 -8.85 16.24 2.74
N TYR A 142 -7.52 16.14 2.81
CA TYR A 142 -6.58 16.93 2.01
C TYR A 142 -5.98 16.15 0.83
N ARG A 143 -6.37 14.89 0.66
CA ARG A 143 -5.77 13.99 -0.32
C ARG A 143 -5.95 14.50 -1.75
N ASP A 144 -7.10 15.07 -2.09
CA ASP A 144 -7.34 15.58 -3.44
C ASP A 144 -6.57 16.88 -3.71
N VAL A 145 -6.40 17.73 -2.71
CA VAL A 145 -5.53 18.91 -2.80
C VAL A 145 -4.09 18.47 -3.10
N LEU A 146 -3.58 17.46 -2.38
CA LEU A 146 -2.26 16.91 -2.62
C LEU A 146 -2.11 16.33 -4.03
N LYS A 147 -3.11 15.58 -4.52
CA LYS A 147 -3.09 15.05 -5.90
C LYS A 147 -3.03 16.16 -6.95
N GLN A 148 -3.82 17.22 -6.79
CA GLN A 148 -3.80 18.36 -7.69
C GLN A 148 -2.44 19.08 -7.64
N MET A 149 -1.86 19.22 -6.45
CA MET A 149 -0.52 19.77 -6.29
C MET A 149 0.52 18.93 -7.02
N VAL A 150 0.48 17.60 -6.91
CA VAL A 150 1.36 16.70 -7.65
C VAL A 150 1.21 16.88 -9.16
N ALA A 151 -0.02 16.89 -9.68
CA ALA A 151 -0.30 17.06 -11.11
C ALA A 151 0.23 18.38 -11.67
N ARG A 152 0.09 19.49 -10.92
CA ARG A 152 0.59 20.81 -11.34
C ARG A 152 2.11 20.96 -11.24
N ASN A 153 2.77 20.10 -10.48
CA ASN A 153 4.21 20.22 -10.16
C ASN A 153 4.98 18.93 -10.52
N MET A 154 4.62 18.25 -11.60
CA MET A 154 5.23 16.98 -12.03
C MET A 154 6.77 17.04 -12.20
N LYS A 155 7.31 18.22 -12.52
CA LYS A 155 8.75 18.44 -12.72
C LYS A 155 9.54 18.55 -11.43
N LEU A 156 8.90 18.87 -10.29
CA LEU A 156 9.59 18.98 -9.00
C LEU A 156 9.93 17.59 -8.45
N SER A 157 10.89 17.50 -7.54
CA SER A 157 11.17 16.28 -6.76
C SER A 157 10.04 15.95 -5.79
N ASN A 158 10.03 14.73 -5.23
CA ASN A 158 9.01 14.34 -4.24
C ASN A 158 9.16 15.16 -2.94
N SER A 159 10.39 15.41 -2.50
CA SER A 159 10.69 16.19 -1.30
C SER A 159 10.20 17.63 -1.40
N GLU A 160 10.37 18.28 -2.56
CA GLU A 160 9.90 19.66 -2.78
C GLU A 160 8.37 19.75 -2.73
N ILE A 161 7.66 18.78 -3.33
CA ILE A 161 6.19 18.76 -3.28
C ILE A 161 5.70 18.52 -1.86
N VAL A 162 6.32 17.59 -1.13
CA VAL A 162 6.00 17.34 0.29
C VAL A 162 6.22 18.62 1.10
N GLN A 163 7.35 19.29 0.95
CA GLN A 163 7.64 20.55 1.65
C GLN A 163 6.63 21.64 1.30
N LYS A 164 6.27 21.77 0.02
CA LYS A 164 5.27 22.74 -0.46
C LYS A 164 3.88 22.45 0.12
N PHE A 165 3.52 21.18 0.25
CA PHE A 165 2.27 20.77 0.88
C PHE A 165 2.26 21.08 2.38
N LEU A 166 3.32 20.73 3.11
CA LEU A 166 3.42 21.02 4.54
C LEU A 166 3.44 22.53 4.82
N SER A 167 4.09 23.31 3.96
CA SER A 167 4.12 24.78 4.09
C SER A 167 2.76 25.44 3.80
N ALA A 168 1.85 24.74 3.10
CA ALA A 168 0.51 25.25 2.79
C ALA A 168 -0.49 25.06 3.95
N PHE A 169 -0.16 24.21 4.94
CA PHE A 169 -1.00 23.89 6.09
C PHE A 169 -0.15 23.92 7.38
N PRO A 170 0.42 25.07 7.77
CA PRO A 170 1.33 25.18 8.90
C PRO A 170 0.68 24.81 10.25
N GLU A 171 -0.63 24.87 10.34
CA GLU A 171 -1.42 24.50 11.52
C GLU A 171 -1.67 22.99 11.65
N LYS A 172 -1.24 22.19 10.66
CA LYS A 172 -1.49 20.75 10.59
C LYS A 172 -0.20 19.95 10.77
N ASN A 173 -0.27 18.93 11.62
CA ASN A 173 0.82 17.99 11.84
C ASN A 173 0.59 16.71 11.03
N PHE A 174 0.92 16.73 9.75
CA PHE A 174 0.80 15.54 8.90
C PHE A 174 1.99 14.58 9.06
N LEU A 175 1.71 13.27 9.05
CA LEU A 175 2.78 12.26 8.98
C LEU A 175 3.50 12.34 7.64
N LYS A 176 4.74 12.86 7.65
CA LYS A 176 5.55 13.14 6.45
C LYS A 176 5.69 11.92 5.53
N HIS A 177 5.90 10.73 6.10
CA HIS A 177 6.00 9.49 5.33
C HIS A 177 4.73 9.21 4.51
N THR A 178 3.55 9.40 5.10
CA THR A 178 2.27 9.21 4.39
C THR A 178 2.10 10.20 3.25
N VAL A 179 2.45 11.48 3.47
CA VAL A 179 2.43 12.51 2.40
C VAL A 179 3.36 12.07 1.26
N GLN A 180 4.58 11.65 1.58
CA GLN A 180 5.58 11.23 0.60
C GLN A 180 5.13 10.00 -0.20
N GLN A 181 4.49 9.02 0.44
CA GLN A 181 3.92 7.85 -0.24
C GLN A 181 2.83 8.25 -1.23
N ILE A 182 1.90 9.12 -0.83
CA ILE A 182 0.83 9.61 -1.71
C ILE A 182 1.42 10.34 -2.92
N VAL A 183 2.42 11.21 -2.71
CA VAL A 183 3.13 11.92 -3.78
C VAL A 183 3.78 10.93 -4.76
N SER A 184 4.50 9.95 -4.24
CA SER A 184 5.22 8.95 -5.04
C SER A 184 4.27 8.14 -5.90
N ILE A 185 3.18 7.61 -5.30
CA ILE A 185 2.15 6.84 -6.00
C ILE A 185 1.47 7.69 -7.07
N GLN A 186 1.14 8.95 -6.75
CA GLN A 186 0.42 9.81 -7.69
C GLN A 186 1.28 10.20 -8.89
N LYS A 187 2.59 10.45 -8.71
CA LYS A 187 3.49 10.67 -9.85
C LYS A 187 3.57 9.47 -10.77
N LEU A 188 3.73 8.27 -10.21
CA LEU A 188 3.75 7.04 -11.00
C LEU A 188 2.45 6.87 -11.80
N ARG A 189 1.29 7.20 -11.22
CA ARG A 189 0.00 7.18 -11.91
C ARG A 189 -0.07 8.21 -13.06
N ASN A 190 0.42 9.43 -12.83
CA ASN A 190 0.43 10.48 -13.84
C ASN A 190 1.37 10.15 -15.02
N SER A 191 2.57 9.65 -14.75
CA SER A 191 3.52 9.26 -15.81
C SER A 191 2.99 8.12 -16.68
N LYS A 192 2.26 7.15 -16.10
CA LYS A 192 1.59 6.10 -16.88
C LYS A 192 0.50 6.65 -17.80
N LYS A 193 -0.23 7.69 -17.36
CA LYS A 193 -1.29 8.31 -18.14
C LYS A 193 -0.74 9.07 -19.35
N GLU A 194 0.39 9.75 -19.21
CA GLU A 194 1.06 10.46 -20.31
C GLU A 194 1.52 9.49 -21.42
N ASN A 195 2.07 8.32 -21.03
CA ASN A 195 2.49 7.29 -22.00
C ASN A 195 1.32 6.64 -22.76
N LEU A 196 0.10 6.70 -22.23
CA LEU A 196 -1.10 6.17 -22.90
C LEU A 196 -1.71 7.15 -23.90
N ILE A 197 -1.39 8.45 -23.84
CA ILE A 197 -2.00 9.51 -24.67
C ILE A 197 -1.14 9.85 -25.89
N THR A 198 0.02 9.23 -26.07
CA THR A 198 0.57 9.07 -27.42
C THR A 198 -0.14 7.90 -28.09
N PRO A 199 -1.16 8.11 -28.93
CA PRO A 199 -1.43 7.14 -29.96
C PRO A 199 -0.14 7.12 -30.77
N SER A 200 0.69 6.10 -30.57
CA SER A 200 1.47 5.67 -31.70
C SER A 200 0.43 5.53 -32.79
N GLU A 201 0.60 6.25 -33.89
CA GLU A 201 0.11 5.82 -35.20
C GLU A 201 0.79 4.49 -35.58
N SER A 202 0.86 3.54 -34.64
CA SER A 202 0.77 2.12 -34.93
C SER A 202 -0.58 1.98 -35.59
N GLN A 203 -0.59 2.22 -36.90
CA GLN A 203 -1.46 1.54 -37.82
C GLN A 203 -1.53 0.10 -37.31
N CYS A 204 -2.62 -0.22 -36.60
CA CYS A 204 -2.95 -1.60 -36.33
C CYS A 204 -3.21 -2.13 -37.72
N ASN A 205 -2.18 -2.73 -38.33
CA ASN A 205 -2.25 -3.16 -39.70
C ASN A 205 -3.31 -4.26 -39.71
N VAL A 206 -4.53 -3.91 -40.12
CA VAL A 206 -5.71 -4.79 -40.06
C VAL A 206 -5.42 -6.12 -40.75
N SER A 207 -4.53 -6.09 -41.74
CA SER A 207 -4.02 -7.27 -42.43
C SER A 207 -3.26 -8.26 -41.53
N SER A 208 -2.55 -7.82 -40.49
CA SER A 208 -1.89 -8.70 -39.50
C SER A 208 -2.88 -9.38 -38.56
N PHE A 209 -4.03 -8.76 -38.30
CA PHE A 209 -5.05 -9.36 -37.45
C PHE A 209 -5.85 -10.40 -38.24
N GLN A 210 -6.12 -10.12 -39.52
CA GLN A 210 -6.81 -11.03 -40.42
C GLN A 210 -6.02 -12.33 -40.67
N SER A 211 -4.72 -12.25 -40.92
CA SER A 211 -3.88 -13.44 -41.15
C SER A 211 -3.86 -14.39 -39.95
N PHE A 212 -3.90 -13.86 -38.72
CA PHE A 212 -3.92 -14.68 -37.50
C PHE A 212 -5.18 -15.56 -37.39
N PHE A 213 -6.35 -15.05 -37.77
CA PHE A 213 -7.60 -15.82 -37.71
C PHE A 213 -7.70 -16.84 -38.85
N GLU A 214 -7.25 -16.47 -40.04
CA GLU A 214 -7.20 -17.36 -41.20
C GLU A 214 -6.26 -18.55 -40.96
N ASP A 215 -5.08 -18.33 -40.35
CA ASP A 215 -4.11 -19.39 -40.02
C ASP A 215 -4.64 -20.40 -38.98
N ASN A 216 -5.63 -20.00 -38.17
CA ASN A 216 -6.26 -20.87 -37.18
C ASN A 216 -7.60 -21.47 -37.67
N GLY A 217 -7.96 -21.27 -38.94
CA GLY A 217 -9.18 -21.82 -39.55
C GLY A 217 -10.46 -21.11 -39.12
N TYR A 218 -10.37 -19.91 -38.57
CA TYR A 218 -11.53 -19.10 -38.22
C TYR A 218 -11.85 -18.12 -39.36
N SER A 219 -13.06 -18.24 -39.93
CA SER A 219 -13.60 -17.23 -40.82
C SER A 219 -14.20 -16.10 -39.97
N VAL A 220 -13.56 -14.92 -39.99
CA VAL A 220 -14.07 -13.72 -39.32
C VAL A 220 -14.57 -12.74 -40.38
N ASP A 221 -15.87 -12.43 -40.34
CA ASP A 221 -16.46 -11.38 -41.17
C ASP A 221 -16.10 -10.00 -40.60
N ILE A 222 -15.01 -9.43 -41.11
CA ILE A 222 -14.44 -8.14 -40.68
C ILE A 222 -15.45 -7.00 -40.82
N SER A 223 -16.45 -7.14 -41.71
CA SER A 223 -17.49 -6.12 -41.88
C SER A 223 -18.34 -5.93 -40.61
N GLN A 224 -18.41 -6.93 -39.72
CA GLN A 224 -19.09 -6.83 -38.43
C GLN A 224 -18.22 -6.17 -37.36
N CYS A 225 -16.90 -6.33 -37.41
CA CYS A 225 -15.97 -5.74 -36.44
C CYS A 225 -15.85 -4.22 -36.61
N VAL A 226 -15.88 -3.71 -37.85
CA VAL A 226 -15.81 -2.26 -38.13
C VAL A 226 -17.03 -1.52 -37.56
N ARG A 227 -18.23 -2.11 -37.69
CA ARG A 227 -19.47 -1.53 -37.12
C ARG A 227 -19.43 -1.40 -35.59
N PHE A 228 -18.68 -2.26 -34.91
CA PHE A 228 -18.55 -2.23 -33.46
C PHE A 228 -17.67 -1.07 -32.97
N LEU A 229 -16.66 -0.69 -33.75
CA LEU A 229 -15.77 0.42 -33.42
C LEU A 229 -16.42 1.80 -33.69
N ASP A 230 -17.20 1.89 -34.77
CA ASP A 230 -17.97 3.11 -35.08
C ASP A 230 -19.07 3.38 -34.04
N ALA A 231 -19.71 2.32 -33.51
CA ALA A 231 -20.74 2.43 -32.47
C ALA A 231 -20.19 2.82 -31.08
N VAL A 232 -18.89 2.61 -30.82
CA VAL A 232 -18.22 2.98 -29.57
C VAL A 232 -17.64 4.40 -29.63
N SER A 233 -17.56 4.98 -30.82
CA SER A 233 -17.02 6.33 -31.07
C SER A 233 -18.08 7.43 -31.16
N MET A 234 -19.37 7.10 -30.95
CA MET A 234 -20.49 8.04 -30.78
C MET A 234 -20.93 8.09 -29.32
#